data_AF-A0A392QGC8-F1
#
_entry.id   AF-A0A392QGC8-F1
#
_cell.length_a   1.000
_cell.length_b   1.000
_cell.length_c   1.000
_cell.angle_alpha   90.00
_cell.angle_beta   90.00
_cell.angle_gamma   90.00
#
_symmetry.space_group_name_H-M   'P 1'
#
loop_
_entity.id
_entity.type
_entity.pdbx_description
1 polymer ?
#
loop_
_entity_poly.entity_id
_entity_poly.type
_entity_poly.pdbx_seq_one_letter_code
_entity_poly.pdbx_strand_id
1 'polypeptide(L)'
;MAGTVAASIADIDFIKRREGIEELFEDGTASFLSIASLHHGFKILNSLTVSAISRHTTSLALYTRKTLLALRHGNGSSVCILYGRHNSM
;
A
#
# COMPACT_ATOMS: atom_id res chain seq x y z
N MET A 1 -14.22 -1.52 -12.12
CA MET A 1 -15.20 -2.63 -12.12
C MET A 1 -15.07 -3.34 -13.47
N ALA A 2 -14.35 -4.45 -13.51
CA ALA A 2 -14.31 -5.32 -14.68
C ALA A 2 -14.91 -6.65 -14.23
N GLY A 3 -16.16 -6.91 -14.63
CA GLY A 3 -16.76 -8.22 -14.49
C GLY A 3 -16.23 -9.11 -15.61
N THR A 4 -15.56 -10.19 -15.23
CA THR A 4 -15.05 -11.18 -16.19
C THR A 4 -16.13 -12.23 -16.43
N VAL A 5 -16.56 -12.37 -17.68
CA VAL A 5 -17.38 -13.50 -18.14
C VAL A 5 -16.43 -14.64 -18.49
N ALA A 6 -16.55 -15.78 -17.79
CA ALA A 6 -15.62 -16.91 -17.94
C ALA A 6 -15.71 -17.64 -19.30
N ALA A 7 -16.84 -17.54 -19.99
CA ALA A 7 -17.02 -17.87 -21.42
C ALA A 7 -18.41 -17.42 -21.87
N SER A 8 -18.57 -17.01 -23.13
CA SER A 8 -19.88 -16.86 -23.77
C SER A 8 -19.85 -17.71 -25.05
N ILE A 9 -20.74 -18.68 -25.13
CA ILE A 9 -21.00 -19.46 -26.34
C ILE A 9 -22.25 -18.86 -26.96
N ALA A 10 -22.16 -18.39 -28.21
CA ALA A 10 -23.22 -17.61 -28.85
C ALA A 10 -24.46 -18.43 -29.25
N ASP A 11 -24.53 -19.72 -28.90
CA ASP A 11 -25.56 -20.64 -29.41
C ASP A 11 -26.36 -21.38 -28.32
N ILE A 12 -26.14 -21.07 -27.03
CA ILE A 12 -27.00 -21.57 -25.95
C ILE A 12 -26.94 -20.65 -24.73
N ASP A 13 -28.11 -20.18 -24.28
CA ASP A 13 -28.29 -19.41 -23.05
C ASP A 13 -28.05 -20.29 -21.81
N PHE A 14 -26.79 -20.54 -21.48
CA PHE A 14 -26.41 -21.24 -20.25
C PHE A 14 -25.37 -20.43 -19.47
N ILE A 15 -25.85 -19.68 -18.47
CA ILE A 15 -24.99 -19.02 -17.47
C ILE A 15 -25.06 -19.86 -16.19
N LYS A 16 -23.99 -20.61 -15.90
CA LYS A 16 -23.82 -21.30 -14.62
C LYS A 16 -22.78 -20.57 -13.78
N ARG A 17 -23.23 -19.83 -12.76
CA ARG A 17 -22.35 -19.29 -11.71
C ARG A 17 -21.85 -20.46 -10.86
N ARG A 18 -20.55 -20.50 -10.56
CA ARG A 18 -19.90 -21.60 -9.85
C ARG A 18 -19.58 -21.15 -8.41
N GLU A 19 -20.10 -21.90 -7.43
CA GLU A 19 -20.04 -21.60 -5.98
C GLU A 19 -18.68 -22.02 -5.37
N GLY A 20 -17.58 -21.45 -5.84
CA GLY A 20 -16.22 -21.79 -5.38
C GLY A 20 -15.52 -20.60 -4.71
N ILE A 21 -15.10 -20.77 -3.45
CA ILE A 21 -14.39 -19.75 -2.65
C ILE A 21 -12.99 -19.44 -3.25
N GLU A 22 -12.49 -20.33 -4.11
CA GLU A 22 -11.23 -20.18 -4.86
C GLU A 22 -11.18 -18.90 -5.74
N GLU A 23 -12.32 -18.38 -6.19
CA GLU A 23 -12.42 -17.23 -7.10
C GLU A 23 -12.32 -15.86 -6.38
N LEU A 24 -12.42 -15.83 -5.04
CA LEU A 24 -12.10 -14.64 -4.23
C LEU A 24 -10.59 -14.35 -4.19
N PHE A 25 -9.78 -15.36 -4.56
CA PHE A 25 -8.37 -15.24 -4.86
C PHE A 25 -8.12 -15.26 -6.36
N GLU A 26 -9.05 -14.73 -7.18
CA GLU A 26 -8.67 -14.18 -8.47
C GLU A 26 -7.62 -13.09 -8.21
N ASP A 27 -6.36 -13.53 -8.19
CA ASP A 27 -5.19 -12.78 -8.61
C ASP A 27 -5.42 -12.37 -10.07
N GLY A 28 -6.36 -11.44 -10.24
CA GLY A 28 -6.71 -10.86 -11.51
C GLY A 28 -5.43 -10.39 -12.14
N THR A 29 -5.17 -10.83 -13.38
CA THR A 29 -3.96 -10.47 -14.12
C THR A 29 -3.66 -9.00 -13.91
N ALA A 30 -2.46 -8.70 -13.39
CA ALA A 30 -2.05 -7.34 -13.08
C ALA A 30 -2.39 -6.42 -14.26
N SER A 31 -3.03 -5.27 -13.97
CA SER A 31 -3.45 -4.33 -15.02
C SER A 31 -2.30 -4.07 -15.99
N PHE A 32 -2.56 -4.15 -17.30
CA PHE A 32 -1.57 -3.82 -18.32
C PHE A 32 -0.96 -2.42 -18.09
N LEU A 33 -1.72 -1.49 -17.50
CA LEU A 33 -1.27 -0.15 -17.16
C LEU A 33 -0.19 -0.12 -16.06
N SER A 34 -0.09 -1.18 -15.25
CA SER A 34 0.99 -1.33 -14.25
C SER A 34 2.37 -1.36 -14.91
N ILE A 35 2.49 -1.92 -16.13
CA ILE A 35 3.76 -1.95 -16.87
C ILE A 35 4.21 -0.53 -17.22
N ALA A 36 3.30 0.30 -17.76
CA ALA A 36 3.61 1.70 -18.05
C ALA A 36 3.92 2.51 -16.78
N SER A 37 3.22 2.21 -15.68
CA SER A 37 3.43 2.85 -14.39
C SER A 37 4.84 2.59 -13.82
N LEU A 38 5.41 1.39 -14.04
CA LEU A 38 6.78 1.08 -13.61
C LEU A 38 7.81 1.99 -14.26
N HIS A 39 7.71 2.25 -15.57
CA HIS A 39 8.65 3.12 -16.27
C HIS A 39 8.69 4.53 -15.65
N HIS A 40 7.51 5.11 -15.41
CA HIS A 40 7.41 6.42 -14.76
C HIS A 40 7.83 6.37 -13.28
N GLY A 41 7.49 5.30 -12.57
CA GLY A 41 7.88 5.06 -11.19
C GLY A 41 9.41 5.03 -11.03
N PHE A 42 10.11 4.28 -11.88
CA PHE A 42 11.58 4.25 -11.87
C PHE A 42 12.21 5.60 -12.22
N LYS A 43 11.63 6.35 -13.16
CA LYS A 43 12.10 7.72 -13.46
C LYS A 43 12.03 8.62 -12.23
N ILE A 44 10.93 8.56 -11.48
CA ILE A 44 10.74 9.32 -10.23
C ILE A 44 11.75 8.85 -9.16
N LEU A 45 11.88 7.53 -8.96
CA LEU A 45 12.82 6.98 -7.98
C LEU A 45 14.26 7.36 -8.27
N ASN A 46 14.67 7.36 -9.54
CA ASN A 46 16.00 7.78 -9.95
C ASN A 46 16.20 9.30 -9.77
N SER A 47 15.18 10.11 -10.05
CA SER A 47 15.24 11.56 -9.85
C SER A 47 15.32 11.95 -8.39
N LEU A 48 14.58 11.29 -7.51
CA LEU A 48 14.59 11.56 -6.07
C LEU A 48 15.76 10.87 -5.37
N THR A 49 16.25 9.76 -5.92
CA THR A 49 17.22 8.82 -5.33
C THR A 49 16.71 8.11 -4.08
N VAL A 50 17.06 6.83 -3.94
CA VAL A 50 16.71 6.03 -2.76
C VAL A 50 17.28 6.63 -1.47
N SER A 51 18.47 7.24 -1.53
CA SER A 51 19.12 7.85 -0.36
C SER A 51 18.41 9.11 0.13
N ALA A 52 17.91 9.97 -0.77
CA ALA A 52 17.15 11.14 -0.34
C ALA A 52 15.77 10.75 0.21
N ILE A 53 15.10 9.78 -0.41
CA ILE A 53 13.85 9.21 0.10
C ILE A 53 14.06 8.65 1.51
N SER A 54 15.08 7.82 1.70
CA SER A 54 15.41 7.25 3.00
C SER A 54 15.69 8.32 4.06
N ARG A 55 16.57 9.29 3.77
CA ARG A 55 16.87 10.37 4.73
C ARG A 55 15.62 11.17 5.10
N HIS A 56 14.78 11.47 4.11
CA HIS A 56 13.56 12.25 4.34
C HIS A 56 12.55 11.49 5.20
N THR A 57 12.25 10.23 4.87
CA THR A 57 11.29 9.43 5.63
C THR A 57 11.81 9.10 7.03
N THR A 58 13.12 8.88 7.20
CA THR A 58 13.74 8.75 8.53
C THR A 58 13.59 10.04 9.34
N SER A 59 13.84 11.21 8.74
CA SER A 59 13.66 12.50 9.42
C SER A 59 12.21 12.71 9.85
N LEU A 60 11.24 12.39 8.99
CA LEU A 60 9.82 12.51 9.31
C LEU A 60 9.41 11.56 10.44
N ALA A 61 9.88 10.31 10.40
CA ALA A 61 9.63 9.34 11.47
C ALA A 61 10.21 9.82 12.82
N LEU A 62 11.44 10.35 12.82
CA LEU A 62 12.08 10.91 14.01
C LEU A 62 11.33 12.13 14.56
N TYR A 63 10.93 13.05 13.69
CA TYR A 63 10.17 14.24 14.07
C TYR A 63 8.84 13.85 14.72
N THR A 64 8.07 12.98 14.07
CA THR A 64 6.77 12.51 14.58
C THR A 64 6.93 11.80 15.91
N ARG A 65 7.94 10.92 16.05
CA ARG A 65 8.25 10.24 17.31
C ARG A 65 8.54 11.24 18.43
N LYS A 66 9.44 12.22 18.19
CA LYS A 66 9.79 13.25 19.19
C LYS A 66 8.56 14.05 19.61
N THR A 67 7.73 14.43 18.63
CA THR A 67 6.50 15.18 18.86
C THR A 67 5.54 14.38 19.74
N LEU A 68 5.22 13.14 19.36
CA LEU A 68 4.32 12.26 20.13
C LEU A 68 4.82 12.01 21.56
N LEU A 69 6.13 11.83 21.75
CA LEU A 69 6.73 11.66 23.08
C LEU A 69 6.68 12.93 23.94
N ALA A 70 6.60 14.11 23.34
CA ALA A 70 6.51 15.39 24.05
C ALA A 70 5.06 15.76 24.43
N LEU A 71 4.05 15.19 23.76
CA LEU A 71 2.66 15.51 24.04
C LEU A 71 2.23 15.06 25.45
N ARG A 72 1.60 15.98 26.17
CA ARG A 72 1.03 15.77 27.51
C ARG A 72 -0.43 16.22 27.54
N HIS A 73 -1.26 15.49 28.29
CA HIS A 73 -2.59 15.93 28.67
C HIS A 73 -2.51 17.10 29.67
N GLY A 74 -3.62 17.80 29.91
CA GLY A 74 -3.67 18.92 30.86
C GLY A 74 -3.29 18.56 32.30
N ASN A 75 -3.35 17.28 32.67
CA ASN A 75 -2.90 16.74 33.96
C ASN A 75 -1.42 16.31 33.98
N GLY A 76 -0.67 16.54 32.88
CA GLY A 76 0.75 16.20 32.78
C GLY A 76 1.06 14.75 32.41
N SER A 77 0.07 13.87 32.19
CA SER A 77 0.34 12.51 31.72
C SER A 77 0.61 12.46 30.20
N SER A 78 1.37 11.47 29.74
CA SER A 78 1.64 11.25 28.31
C SER A 78 0.37 10.95 27.52
N VAL A 79 0.26 11.50 26.31
CA VAL A 79 -0.93 11.31 25.45
C VAL A 79 -0.99 9.92 24.81
N CYS A 80 0.16 9.30 24.56
CA CYS A 80 0.23 7.98 23.94
C CYS A 80 1.48 7.21 24.40
N ILE A 81 1.43 5.89 24.24
CA ILE A 81 2.56 4.98 24.43
C ILE A 81 3.08 4.59 23.03
N LEU A 82 4.38 4.80 22.79
CA LEU A 82 5.01 4.42 21.53
C LEU A 82 5.68 3.06 21.65
N TYR A 83 5.27 2.11 20.81
CA TYR A 83 5.87 0.78 20.71
C TYR A 83 6.96 0.72 19.63
N GLY A 84 7.93 -0.17 19.79
CA GLY A 84 9.02 -0.39 18.82
C GLY A 84 10.35 0.25 19.20
N ARG A 85 11.44 -0.40 18.77
CA ARG A 85 12.83 0.01 19.05
C ARG A 85 13.31 0.95 17.94
N HIS A 86 13.68 2.17 18.32
CA HIS A 86 14.45 3.06 17.47
C HIS A 86 15.80 3.27 18.16
N ASN A 87 16.85 2.63 17.66
CA ASN A 87 18.20 2.81 18.20
C ASN A 87 18.69 4.20 17.78
N SER A 88 18.57 5.17 18.68
CA SER A 88 19.28 6.44 18.56
C SER A 88 20.78 6.16 18.61
N MET A 89 21.44 6.25 17.46
CA MET A 89 22.88 6.53 17.39
C MET A 89 23.12 7.99 17.78
#